data_AF-A0A9N9NM48-F1
#
_entry.id   AF-A0A9N9NM48-F1
#
_cell.length_a   1.000
_cell.length_b   1.000
_cell.length_c   1.000
_cell.angle_alpha   90.00
_cell.angle_beta   90.00
_cell.angle_gamma   90.00
#
_symmetry.space_group_name_H-M   'P 1'
#
loop_
_entity.id
_entity.type
_entity.pdbx_description
1 polymer ?
#
loop_
_entity_poly.entity_id
_entity_poly.type
_entity_poly.pdbx_seq_one_letter_code
_entity_poly.pdbx_strand_id
1 'polypeptide(L)'
;DYTHKQIRQRWKNHLDPKHDNERKFIVKWVIENKGPNGEISFVNLIPVMENRFGKSHSENKLKNFWKSRERSRNAKSRQRGEGSKLRFDEEKSKTMSTLSPMASPTITHFISLRK
;
A
#
# COMPACT_ATOMS: atom_id res chain seq x y z
N ASP A 1 -2.52 7.29 -34.43
CA ASP A 1 -3.77 8.02 -34.10
C ASP A 1 -4.74 7.18 -33.29
N TYR A 2 -5.49 7.81 -32.37
CA TYR A 2 -6.56 7.15 -31.62
C TYR A 2 -7.85 7.11 -32.44
N THR A 3 -8.53 5.97 -32.43
CA THR A 3 -9.85 5.84 -33.04
C THR A 3 -10.92 6.59 -32.24
N HIS A 4 -11.99 7.02 -32.91
CA HIS A 4 -13.13 7.69 -32.27
C HIS A 4 -13.73 6.86 -31.12
N LYS A 5 -13.69 5.52 -31.24
CA LYS A 5 -14.13 4.60 -30.18
C LYS A 5 -13.25 4.72 -28.93
N GLN A 6 -11.93 4.75 -29.08
CA GLN A 6 -10.99 4.90 -27.97
C GLN A 6 -11.18 6.25 -27.26
N ILE A 7 -11.36 7.32 -28.03
CA ILE A 7 -11.60 8.67 -27.49
C ILE A 7 -12.90 8.70 -26.68
N ARG A 8 -14.02 8.26 -27.26
CA ARG A 8 -15.32 8.22 -26.57
C ARG A 8 -15.28 7.38 -25.30
N GLN A 9 -14.62 6.22 -25.33
CA GLN A 9 -14.51 5.34 -24.17
C GLN A 9 -13.71 5.99 -23.05
N ARG A 10 -12.60 6.67 -23.39
CA ARG A 10 -11.78 7.41 -22.43
C ARG A 10 -12.55 8.54 -21.77
N TRP A 11 -13.34 9.30 -22.53
CA TRP A 11 -14.21 10.34 -21.99
C TRP A 11 -15.20 9.78 -20.96
N LYS A 12 -15.95 8.74 -21.31
CA LYS A 12 -16.95 8.15 -20.41
C LYS A 12 -16.35 7.56 -19.12
N ASN A 13 -15.14 6.99 -19.21
CA ASN A 13 -14.56 6.24 -18.10
C ASN A 13 -13.70 7.09 -17.16
N HIS A 14 -13.05 8.13 -17.69
CA HIS A 14 -11.97 8.86 -17.01
C HIS A 14 -12.10 10.38 -17.06
N LEU A 15 -12.80 10.97 -18.03
CA LEU A 15 -12.92 12.43 -18.13
C LEU A 15 -14.34 12.94 -17.90
N ASP A 16 -15.33 12.09 -17.64
CA ASP A 16 -16.68 12.52 -17.27
C ASP A 16 -16.65 13.11 -15.84
N PRO A 17 -16.80 14.44 -15.68
CA PRO A 17 -16.70 15.08 -14.37
C PRO A 17 -17.79 14.58 -13.42
N LYS A 18 -18.95 14.15 -13.93
CA LYS A 18 -20.03 13.57 -13.12
C LYS A 18 -19.60 12.25 -12.52
N HIS A 19 -18.91 11.41 -13.30
CA HIS A 19 -18.40 10.12 -12.83
C HIS A 19 -17.33 10.30 -11.73
N ASP A 20 -16.47 11.31 -11.86
CA ASP A 20 -15.44 11.57 -10.86
C ASP A 20 -16.02 12.11 -9.55
N ASN A 21 -17.05 12.94 -9.62
CA ASN A 21 -17.76 13.44 -8.44
C ASN A 21 -18.47 12.31 -7.67
N GLU A 22 -19.13 11.38 -8.38
CA GLU A 22 -19.71 10.16 -7.79
C GLU A 22 -18.66 9.33 -7.06
N ARG A 23 -17.52 9.03 -7.72
CA ARG A 23 -16.43 8.24 -7.13
C ARG A 23 -15.85 8.89 -5.88
N LYS A 24 -15.61 10.22 -5.91
CA LYS A 24 -15.12 10.98 -4.75
C LYS A 24 -16.10 10.93 -3.59
N PHE A 25 -17.39 11.06 -3.89
CA PHE A 25 -18.43 10.98 -2.87
C PHE A 25 -18.50 9.61 -2.21
N ILE A 26 -18.47 8.52 -2.98
CA ILE A 26 -18.46 7.15 -2.43
C ILE A 26 -17.30 6.99 -1.45
N VAL A 27 -16.10 7.46 -1.83
CA VAL A 27 -14.93 7.37 -0.95
C VAL A 27 -15.13 8.16 0.34
N LYS A 28 -15.63 9.40 0.25
CA LYS A 28 -15.89 10.23 1.42
C LYS A 28 -16.92 9.58 2.35
N TRP A 29 -18.05 9.16 1.79
CA TRP A 29 -19.12 8.53 2.54
C TRP A 29 -18.66 7.26 3.25
N VAL A 30 -17.90 6.40 2.56
CA VAL A 30 -17.37 5.15 3.14
C VAL A 30 -16.39 5.42 4.29
N ILE A 31 -15.61 6.51 4.23
CA ILE A 31 -14.71 6.89 5.32
C ILE A 31 -15.52 7.35 6.55
N GLU A 32 -16.58 8.12 6.34
CA GLU A 32 -17.42 8.70 7.40
C GLU A 32 -18.38 7.69 8.04
N ASN A 33 -18.82 6.68 7.28
CA ASN A 33 -19.84 5.70 7.69
C ASN A 33 -19.27 4.30 7.89
N LYS A 34 -17.94 4.18 8.01
CA LYS A 34 -17.31 2.89 8.29
C LYS A 34 -17.63 2.48 9.72
N GLY A 35 -18.11 1.26 9.91
CA GLY A 35 -18.33 0.70 11.24
C GLY A 35 -17.02 0.50 12.01
N PRO A 36 -17.08 0.29 13.34
CA PRO A 36 -15.90 0.08 14.18
C PRO A 36 -15.05 -1.12 13.73
N ASN A 37 -15.68 -2.15 13.16
CA ASN A 37 -15.00 -3.34 12.63
C ASN A 37 -14.53 -3.17 11.18
N GLY A 38 -14.63 -1.97 10.62
CA GLY A 38 -14.33 -1.72 9.22
C GLY A 38 -15.40 -2.20 8.24
N GLU A 39 -16.57 -2.59 8.72
CA GLU A 39 -17.71 -2.98 7.90
C GLU A 39 -18.35 -1.77 7.20
N ILE A 40 -18.80 -1.97 5.97
CA ILE A 40 -19.38 -0.92 5.12
C ILE A 40 -20.77 -1.40 4.68
N SER A 41 -21.82 -0.71 5.14
CA SER A 41 -23.18 -0.97 4.67
C SER A 41 -23.41 -0.28 3.33
N PHE A 42 -23.16 -1.01 2.23
CA PHE A 42 -23.43 -0.51 0.88
C PHE A 42 -24.93 -0.34 0.62
N VAL A 43 -25.79 -1.10 1.28
CA VAL A 43 -27.25 -0.97 1.21
C VAL A 43 -27.68 0.43 1.62
N ASN A 44 -27.08 0.99 2.67
CA ASN A 44 -27.36 2.35 3.13
C ASN A 44 -26.81 3.44 2.20
N LEU A 45 -25.79 3.12 1.40
CA LEU A 45 -25.20 4.06 0.44
C LEU A 45 -26.06 4.22 -0.83
N ILE A 46 -26.80 3.17 -1.25
CA ILE A 46 -27.65 3.21 -2.44
C ILE A 46 -28.65 4.36 -2.43
N PRO A 47 -29.53 4.53 -1.41
CA PRO A 47 -30.50 5.62 -1.40
C PRO A 47 -29.84 7.00 -1.32
N VAL A 48 -28.66 7.10 -0.68
CA VAL A 48 -27.90 8.35 -0.61
C VAL A 48 -27.35 8.75 -1.98
N MET A 49 -26.84 7.77 -2.74
CA MET A 49 -26.38 7.97 -4.12
C MET A 49 -27.52 8.38 -5.04
N GLU A 50 -28.68 7.74 -4.91
CA GLU A 50 -29.86 8.04 -5.70
C GLU A 50 -30.38 9.45 -5.43
N ASN A 51 -30.51 9.84 -4.16
CA ASN A 51 -30.92 11.19 -3.79
C ASN A 51 -29.94 12.27 -4.30
N ARG A 52 -28.63 12.00 -4.25
CA ARG A 52 -27.61 13.02 -4.59
C ARG A 52 -27.31 13.14 -6.08
N PHE A 53 -27.38 12.04 -6.83
CA PHE A 53 -26.96 11.98 -8.24
C PHE A 53 -28.08 11.58 -9.20
N GLY A 54 -29.28 11.24 -8.69
CA GLY A 54 -30.40 10.79 -9.51
C GLY A 54 -30.16 9.45 -10.20
N LYS A 55 -29.21 8.65 -9.69
CA LYS A 55 -28.84 7.34 -10.27
C LYS A 55 -28.84 6.27 -9.20
N SER A 56 -29.60 5.22 -9.44
CA SER A 56 -29.52 4.01 -8.62
C SER A 56 -28.27 3.22 -9.00
N HIS A 57 -27.42 2.95 -8.01
CA HIS A 57 -26.28 2.06 -8.17
C HIS A 57 -26.62 0.71 -7.56
N SER A 58 -26.35 -0.38 -8.27
CA SER A 58 -26.44 -1.71 -7.65
C SER A 58 -25.38 -1.85 -6.56
N GLU A 59 -25.73 -2.58 -5.51
CA GLU A 59 -24.81 -2.86 -4.40
C GLU A 59 -23.49 -3.45 -4.89
N ASN A 60 -23.57 -4.39 -5.84
CA ASN A 60 -22.41 -5.04 -6.43
C ASN A 60 -21.47 -4.05 -7.13
N LYS A 61 -22.02 -3.01 -7.79
CA LYS A 61 -21.22 -1.97 -8.44
C LYS A 61 -20.42 -1.16 -7.42
N LEU A 62 -21.02 -0.84 -6.29
CA LEU A 62 -20.37 -0.11 -5.20
C LEU A 62 -19.30 -0.98 -4.51
N LYS A 63 -19.62 -2.25 -4.22
CA LYS A 63 -18.67 -3.25 -3.71
C LYS A 63 -17.46 -3.41 -4.62
N ASN A 64 -17.68 -3.59 -5.92
CA ASN A 64 -16.62 -3.73 -6.93
C ASN A 64 -15.73 -2.49 -7.00
N PHE A 65 -16.33 -1.29 -6.97
CA PHE A 65 -15.58 -0.05 -6.92
C PHE A 65 -14.66 0.02 -5.70
N TRP A 66 -15.20 -0.27 -4.51
CA TRP A 66 -14.43 -0.22 -3.28
C TRP A 66 -13.29 -1.26 -3.27
N LYS A 67 -13.59 -2.52 -3.62
CA LYS A 67 -12.56 -3.57 -3.70
C LYS A 67 -11.49 -3.29 -4.74
N SER A 68 -11.85 -2.69 -5.87
CA SER A 68 -10.86 -2.22 -6.85
C SER A 68 -9.94 -1.16 -6.25
N ARG A 69 -10.51 -0.17 -5.56
CA ARG A 69 -9.75 0.89 -4.88
C ARG A 69 -8.82 0.36 -3.80
N GLU A 70 -9.30 -0.58 -2.98
CA GLU A 70 -8.54 -1.22 -1.91
C GLU A 70 -7.32 -1.98 -2.47
N ARG A 71 -7.52 -2.75 -3.54
CA ARG A 71 -6.42 -3.41 -4.27
C ARG A 71 -5.40 -2.41 -4.82
N SER A 72 -5.86 -1.33 -5.44
CA SER A 72 -4.95 -0.29 -5.97
C SER A 72 -4.13 0.39 -4.86
N ARG A 73 -4.69 0.57 -3.66
CA ARG A 73 -3.94 1.11 -2.50
C ARG A 73 -2.87 0.12 -2.04
N ASN A 74 -3.21 -1.16 -1.94
CA ASN A 74 -2.29 -2.20 -1.50
C ASN A 74 -1.16 -2.44 -2.52
N ALA A 75 -1.46 -2.33 -3.83
CA ALA A 75 -0.43 -2.43 -4.86
C ALA A 75 0.59 -1.26 -4.75
N LYS A 76 0.10 -0.04 -4.52
CA LYS A 76 0.96 1.14 -4.34
C LYS A 76 1.81 1.07 -3.06
N SER A 77 1.31 0.47 -1.98
CA SER A 77 2.11 0.30 -0.76
C SER A 77 3.24 -0.72 -0.94
N ARG A 78 3.03 -1.78 -1.74
CA ARG A 78 4.08 -2.75 -2.08
C ARG A 78 5.21 -2.11 -2.89
N GLN A 79 4.86 -1.33 -3.91
CA GLN A 79 5.85 -0.60 -4.71
C GLN A 79 6.65 0.44 -3.92
N ARG A 80 6.07 1.03 -2.86
CA ARG A 80 6.78 1.97 -1.98
C ARG A 80 7.67 1.29 -0.94
N GLY A 81 7.42 0.02 -0.60
CA GLY A 81 8.20 -0.75 0.39
C GLY A 81 9.46 -1.41 -0.17
N GLU A 82 9.54 -1.65 -1.48
CA GLU A 82 10.74 -2.24 -2.12
C GLU A 82 11.88 -1.23 -2.36
N GLY A 83 11.64 0.07 -2.18
CA GLY A 83 12.65 1.12 -2.36
C GLY A 83 13.61 1.34 -1.17
N SER A 84 13.43 0.66 -0.04
CA SER A 84 14.22 0.91 1.18
C SER A 84 14.98 -0.30 1.74
N LYS A 85 15.11 -1.40 0.98
CA LYS A 85 15.83 -2.63 1.42
C LYS A 85 17.06 -2.98 0.56
N LEU A 86 17.67 -2.01 -0.11
CA LEU A 86 18.96 -2.15 -0.80
C LEU A 86 19.88 -1.00 -0.38
N ARG A 87 20.49 -1.07 0.82
CA ARG A 87 21.66 -0.26 1.24
C ARG A 87 22.11 -0.63 2.68
N PHE A 88 22.22 -1.93 2.99
CA PHE A 88 22.88 -2.32 4.24
C PHE A 88 23.55 -3.70 4.14
N ASP A 89 24.22 -4.02 3.03
CA ASP A 89 24.97 -5.29 2.90
C ASP A 89 26.25 -5.14 2.05
N GLU A 90 26.97 -4.02 2.18
CA GLU A 90 28.28 -3.85 1.51
C GLU A 90 29.31 -3.15 2.39
N GLU A 91 29.51 -3.63 3.62
CA GLU A 91 30.66 -3.22 4.42
C GLU A 91 31.27 -4.34 5.28
N LYS A 92 30.87 -5.60 5.08
CA LYS A 92 31.39 -6.74 5.87
C LYS A 92 32.41 -7.62 5.15
N SER A 93 32.70 -7.39 3.87
CA SER A 93 33.56 -8.27 3.06
C SER A 93 35.04 -7.87 3.02
N LYS A 94 35.47 -6.77 3.66
CA LYS A 94 36.85 -6.26 3.54
C LYS A 94 37.79 -6.56 4.71
N THR A 95 37.39 -7.32 5.73
CA THR A 95 38.23 -7.54 6.93
C THR A 95 38.72 -8.97 7.17
N MET A 96 38.31 -9.97 6.37
CA MET A 96 38.57 -11.40 6.68
C MET A 96 39.48 -12.12 5.67
N SER A 97 40.43 -11.43 5.05
CA SER A 97 41.45 -12.11 4.23
C SER A 97 42.76 -11.35 4.16
N THR A 98 43.58 -11.48 5.20
CA THR A 98 45.05 -11.44 5.09
C THR A 98 45.61 -12.37 6.16
N LEU A 99 46.37 -13.34 5.68
CA LEU A 99 46.77 -14.57 6.37
C LEU A 99 47.78 -14.34 7.51
N SER A 100 47.62 -15.17 8.56
CA SER A 100 48.53 -15.58 9.65
C SER A 100 49.96 -15.98 9.16
N PRO A 101 51.00 -16.32 10.00
CA PRO A 101 50.97 -16.74 11.42
C PRO A 101 52.21 -16.38 12.30
N MET A 102 52.18 -16.92 13.54
CA MET A 102 53.31 -17.28 14.44
C MET A 102 53.82 -16.27 15.48
N ALA A 103 53.40 -16.44 16.74
CA ALA A 103 54.27 -16.83 17.86
C ALA A 103 53.47 -16.89 19.18
N SER A 104 53.34 -18.10 19.75
CA SER A 104 53.27 -18.33 21.21
C SER A 104 54.65 -18.87 21.62
N PRO A 105 55.11 -18.83 22.90
CA PRO A 105 54.34 -18.78 24.16
C PRO A 105 54.87 -17.72 25.16
N THR A 106 54.25 -17.44 26.29
CA THR A 106 54.57 -18.11 27.58
C THR A 106 53.64 -17.60 28.69
N ILE A 107 53.26 -18.56 29.52
CA ILE A 107 52.53 -18.54 30.79
C ILE A 107 53.06 -17.47 31.78
N THR A 108 52.16 -16.81 32.49
CA THR A 108 52.45 -16.32 33.84
C THR A 108 51.22 -16.45 34.74
N HIS A 109 51.47 -17.02 35.93
CA HIS A 109 50.53 -17.42 36.97
C HIS A 109 49.91 -16.25 37.77
N PHE A 110 48.62 -16.41 38.10
CA PHE A 110 48.00 -16.40 39.45
C PHE A 110 48.02 -15.17 40.38
N ILE A 111 47.02 -15.17 41.29
CA ILE A 111 46.79 -14.37 42.52
C ILE A 111 45.88 -13.14 42.29
N SER A 112 44.82 -12.84 43.06
CA SER A 112 44.04 -13.51 44.13
C SER A 112 42.85 -12.60 44.47
N LEU A 113 41.69 -13.19 44.77
CA LEU A 113 40.63 -12.53 45.53
C LEU A 113 41.14 -12.09 46.91
N ARG A 114 40.68 -10.94 47.41
CA ARG A 114 40.31 -10.79 48.83
C ARG A 114 39.06 -9.90 48.94
N LYS A 115 38.22 -10.34 49.88
CA LYS A 115 37.00 -9.71 50.39
C LYS A 115 37.28 -8.42 51.12
#